data_AF-A0A9X1SBB3-F1
#
_entry.id   AF-A0A9X1SBB3-F1
#
_cell.length_a   1.000
_cell.length_b   1.000
_cell.length_c   1.000
_cell.angle_alpha   90.00
_cell.angle_beta   90.00
_cell.angle_gamma   90.00
#
_symmetry.space_group_name_H-M   'P 1'
#
loop_
_entity.id
_entity.type
_entity.pdbx_description
1 polymer ?
#
loop_
_entity_poly.entity_id
_entity_poly.type
_entity_poly.pdbx_seq_one_letter_code
_entity_poly.pdbx_strand_id
1 'polypeptide(L)'
;MSITLPTFPGRQVHAYPFHRMARSVPDYRWWRPLLTVLTAAGLFCGLTLLAVVVMLVVGAFVPAVSVSVDRALSEDADLRDPGQLAFLLGTICLLWPAAALGVRWGGRRPAGTLLSTAGRLRWRLFPKPLALAAALFLVTSAVSLLLPGNEGPTGGASAGNGGGGDVWLLLLVVLAVVPIQAAAEEYAFRGLLMQVIGSWLRHPAFAILMPVPLFVLGHDYGIVGQIDVAAFAVAAGWITWRTGGLEAAIVLHVVNNVGVLGLGAVGLADPNATDLPLAALPFSLAFLLAYSLLVVRWFPAAELPPSGTAGRR
;
A
#
# COMPACT_ATOMS: atom_id res chain seq x y z
N MET A 1 20.55 -29.76 -41.90
CA MET A 1 19.67 -29.96 -40.73
C MET A 1 19.57 -28.61 -40.03
N SER A 2 18.52 -27.83 -40.31
CA SER A 2 18.39 -26.46 -39.81
C SER A 2 17.71 -26.50 -38.44
N ILE A 3 18.46 -26.19 -37.38
CA ILE A 3 17.94 -26.16 -36.01
C ILE A 3 17.09 -24.90 -35.87
N THR A 4 15.77 -25.07 -35.87
CA THR A 4 14.83 -24.02 -35.52
C THR A 4 14.89 -23.84 -34.01
N LEU A 5 15.56 -22.77 -33.54
CA LEU A 5 15.52 -22.40 -32.12
C LEU A 5 14.09 -21.96 -31.77
N PRO A 6 13.52 -22.39 -30.64
CA PRO A 6 12.22 -21.93 -30.20
C PRO A 6 12.27 -20.41 -29.96
N THR A 7 11.42 -19.67 -30.66
CA THR A 7 11.16 -18.27 -30.38
C THR A 7 10.47 -18.19 -29.02
N PHE A 8 11.22 -17.74 -28.00
CA PHE A 8 10.59 -17.32 -26.75
C PHE A 8 9.57 -16.21 -27.10
N PRO A 9 8.30 -16.33 -26.68
CA PRO A 9 7.31 -15.32 -27.01
C PRO A 9 7.78 -13.96 -26.49
N GLY A 10 7.94 -13.03 -27.44
CA GLY A 10 8.37 -11.68 -27.18
C GLY A 10 7.57 -11.07 -26.04
N ARG A 11 8.32 -10.54 -25.07
CA ARG A 11 7.89 -9.86 -23.84
C ARG A 11 6.78 -8.83 -24.18
N GLN A 12 5.52 -9.19 -23.96
CA GLN A 12 4.42 -8.27 -24.26
C GLN A 12 4.44 -7.09 -23.28
N VAL A 13 4.95 -5.96 -23.75
CA VAL A 13 4.65 -4.66 -23.13
C VAL A 13 3.16 -4.41 -23.38
N HIS A 14 2.35 -4.36 -22.33
CA HIS A 14 0.92 -4.18 -22.50
C HIS A 14 0.64 -2.78 -23.08
N ALA A 15 -0.09 -2.70 -24.20
CA ALA A 15 -0.40 -1.46 -24.91
C ALA A 15 -1.41 -0.53 -24.17
N TYR A 16 -1.72 -0.82 -22.91
CA TYR A 16 -2.68 -0.06 -22.11
C TYR A 16 -1.97 0.76 -21.03
N PRO A 17 -2.41 2.00 -20.76
CA PRO A 17 -2.05 2.71 -19.55
C PRO A 17 -2.35 1.85 -18.32
N PHE A 18 -1.57 2.03 -17.25
CA PHE A 18 -1.64 1.16 -16.06
C PHE A 18 -3.06 1.00 -15.51
N HIS A 19 -3.82 2.09 -15.36
CA HIS A 19 -5.21 2.05 -14.87
C HIS A 19 -6.17 1.29 -15.79
N ARG A 20 -5.78 0.92 -17.02
CA ARG A 20 -6.61 0.19 -17.97
C ARG A 20 -6.12 -1.23 -18.22
N MET A 21 -5.13 -1.70 -17.47
CA MET A 21 -4.53 -3.02 -17.65
C MET A 21 -5.53 -4.18 -17.51
N ALA A 22 -6.69 -4.00 -16.87
CA ALA A 22 -7.73 -5.02 -16.82
C ALA A 22 -8.37 -5.30 -18.20
N ARG A 23 -8.19 -4.40 -19.18
CA ARG A 23 -8.60 -4.59 -20.58
C ARG A 23 -7.57 -5.30 -21.44
N SER A 24 -6.40 -5.68 -20.90
CA SER A 24 -5.37 -6.36 -21.69
C SER A 24 -5.70 -7.82 -22.01
N VAL A 25 -6.77 -8.37 -21.42
CA VAL A 25 -7.26 -9.73 -21.72
C VAL A 25 -7.99 -9.77 -23.07
N PRO A 26 -7.77 -10.79 -23.92
CA PRO A 26 -8.42 -10.92 -25.22
C PRO A 26 -9.96 -10.92 -25.15
N ASP A 27 -10.52 -11.61 -24.14
CA ASP A 27 -11.97 -11.78 -24.00
C ASP A 27 -12.57 -10.87 -22.92
N TYR A 28 -12.22 -9.58 -22.93
CA TYR A 28 -12.73 -8.64 -21.94
C TYR A 28 -14.28 -8.58 -21.95
N ARG A 29 -14.88 -8.66 -20.76
CA ARG A 29 -16.32 -8.48 -20.52
C ARG A 29 -16.50 -7.52 -19.35
N TRP A 30 -17.54 -6.69 -19.40
CA TRP A 30 -17.78 -5.65 -18.40
C TRP A 30 -17.94 -6.17 -16.97
N TRP A 31 -18.43 -7.40 -16.78
CA TRP A 31 -18.64 -8.01 -15.46
C TRP A 31 -17.37 -8.69 -14.89
N ARG A 32 -16.33 -8.94 -15.70
CA ARG A 32 -15.10 -9.61 -15.22
C ARG A 32 -14.35 -8.82 -14.15
N PRO A 33 -14.20 -7.49 -14.24
CA PRO A 33 -13.64 -6.69 -13.16
C PRO A 33 -14.42 -6.85 -11.84
N LEU A 34 -15.75 -6.95 -11.90
CA LEU A 34 -16.57 -7.20 -10.71
C LEU A 34 -16.27 -8.59 -10.13
N LEU A 35 -16.24 -9.63 -10.97
CA LEU A 35 -15.85 -10.98 -10.52
C LEU A 35 -14.46 -10.99 -9.88
N THR A 36 -13.52 -10.22 -10.43
CA THR A 36 -12.16 -10.07 -9.90
C THR A 36 -12.17 -9.54 -8.47
N VAL A 37 -12.94 -8.47 -8.23
CA VAL A 37 -13.09 -7.86 -6.90
C VAL A 37 -13.81 -8.81 -5.95
N LEU A 38 -14.89 -9.47 -6.37
CA LEU A 38 -15.62 -10.42 -5.55
C LEU A 38 -14.76 -11.63 -5.16
N THR A 39 -13.95 -12.15 -6.09
CA THR A 39 -12.99 -13.23 -5.79
C THR A 39 -11.92 -12.75 -4.83
N ALA A 40 -11.35 -11.55 -5.05
CA ALA A 40 -10.35 -10.99 -4.13
C ALA A 40 -10.92 -10.77 -2.72
N ALA A 41 -12.11 -10.18 -2.62
CA ALA A 41 -12.80 -9.95 -1.35
C ALA A 41 -13.12 -11.26 -0.62
N GLY A 42 -13.68 -12.25 -1.33
CA GLY A 42 -13.95 -13.58 -0.76
C GLY A 42 -12.68 -14.28 -0.28
N LEU A 43 -11.57 -14.17 -1.02
CA LEU A 43 -10.28 -14.72 -0.61
C LEU A 43 -9.71 -13.99 0.60
N PHE A 44 -9.80 -12.66 0.65
CA PHE A 44 -9.38 -11.88 1.80
C PHE A 44 -10.15 -12.32 3.05
N CYS A 45 -11.49 -12.36 3.00
CA CYS A 45 -12.32 -12.81 4.11
C CYS A 45 -11.97 -14.25 4.53
N GLY A 46 -11.81 -15.17 3.56
CA GLY A 46 -11.46 -16.56 3.84
C GLY A 46 -10.06 -16.73 4.44
N LEU A 47 -9.06 -15.99 3.96
CA LEU A 47 -7.70 -16.01 4.49
C LEU A 47 -7.64 -15.40 5.90
N THR A 48 -8.34 -14.29 6.13
CA THR A 48 -8.42 -13.66 7.45
C THR A 48 -9.12 -14.59 8.45
N LEU A 49 -10.26 -15.18 8.07
CA LEU A 49 -10.95 -16.16 8.92
C LEU A 49 -10.05 -17.36 9.23
N LEU A 50 -9.35 -17.90 8.21
CA LEU A 50 -8.42 -19.00 8.40
C LEU A 50 -7.29 -18.62 9.36
N ALA A 51 -6.70 -17.42 9.22
CA ALA A 51 -5.65 -16.93 10.10
C ALA A 51 -6.13 -16.84 11.56
N VAL A 52 -7.33 -16.28 11.78
CA VAL A 52 -7.95 -16.20 13.11
C VAL A 52 -8.20 -17.60 13.69
N VAL A 53 -8.78 -18.52 12.91
CA VAL A 53 -9.03 -19.90 13.36
C VAL A 53 -7.74 -20.62 13.71
N VAL A 54 -6.69 -20.49 12.88
CA VAL A 54 -5.37 -21.08 13.16
C VAL A 54 -4.81 -20.52 14.47
N MET A 55 -4.88 -19.21 14.68
CA MET A 55 -4.40 -18.58 15.91
C MET A 55 -5.18 -19.07 17.15
N LEU A 56 -6.49 -19.22 17.06
CA LEU A 56 -7.32 -19.77 18.15
C LEU A 56 -6.98 -21.23 18.44
N VAL A 57 -6.83 -22.07 17.41
CA VAL A 57 -6.46 -23.48 17.56
C VAL A 57 -5.08 -23.60 18.19
N VAL A 58 -4.08 -22.84 17.73
CA VAL A 58 -2.75 -22.83 18.33
C VAL A 58 -2.81 -22.31 19.77
N GLY A 59 -3.61 -21.26 20.03
CA GLY A 59 -3.84 -20.71 21.36
C GLY A 59 -4.41 -21.73 22.35
N ALA A 60 -5.24 -22.67 21.89
CA ALA A 60 -5.76 -23.74 22.74
C ALA A 60 -4.68 -24.70 23.27
N PHE A 61 -3.51 -24.75 22.62
CA PHE A 61 -2.37 -25.60 23.03
C PHE A 61 -1.16 -24.80 23.52
N VAL A 62 -1.07 -23.51 23.20
CA VAL A 62 0.07 -22.65 23.50
C VAL A 62 -0.42 -21.42 24.28
N PRO A 63 -0.26 -21.39 25.62
CA PRO A 63 -0.76 -20.30 26.47
C PRO A 63 -0.25 -18.90 26.08
N ALA A 64 0.97 -18.80 25.57
CA ALA A 64 1.52 -17.53 25.08
C ALA A 64 0.73 -17.00 23.87
N VAL A 65 0.25 -17.89 23.00
CA VAL A 65 -0.55 -17.52 21.82
C VAL A 65 -1.97 -17.17 22.22
N SER A 66 -2.58 -17.89 23.17
CA SER A 66 -3.93 -17.53 23.65
C SER A 66 -3.96 -16.12 24.23
N VAL A 67 -2.98 -15.77 25.07
CA VAL A 67 -2.88 -14.42 25.64
C VAL A 67 -2.73 -13.34 24.55
N SER A 68 -1.93 -13.60 23.52
CA SER A 68 -1.77 -12.67 22.39
C SER A 68 -3.05 -12.52 21.57
N VAL A 69 -3.80 -13.61 21.36
CA VAL A 69 -5.10 -13.58 20.67
C VAL A 69 -6.14 -12.81 21.48
N ASP A 70 -6.24 -13.08 22.77
CA ASP A 70 -7.19 -12.39 23.66
C ASP A 70 -6.92 -10.88 23.68
N ARG A 71 -5.65 -10.47 23.71
CA ARG A 71 -5.26 -9.06 23.62
C ARG A 71 -5.59 -8.44 22.26
N ALA A 72 -5.27 -9.13 21.17
CA ALA A 72 -5.52 -8.63 19.82
C ALA A 72 -7.01 -8.52 19.46
N LEU A 73 -7.87 -9.30 20.14
CA LEU A 73 -9.33 -9.24 20.00
C LEU A 73 -10.01 -8.33 21.04
N SER A 74 -9.25 -7.74 21.97
CA SER A 74 -9.78 -6.80 22.95
C SER A 74 -10.14 -5.46 22.30
N GLU A 75 -11.11 -4.75 22.88
CA GLU A 75 -11.51 -3.41 22.40
C GLU A 75 -10.41 -2.35 22.61
N ASP A 76 -9.46 -2.62 23.52
CA ASP A 76 -8.36 -1.73 23.90
C ASP A 76 -7.04 -2.09 23.17
N ALA A 77 -7.11 -2.30 21.85
CA ALA A 77 -5.94 -2.69 21.09
C ALA A 77 -4.84 -1.59 21.14
N ASP A 78 -3.61 -1.98 21.47
CA ASP A 78 -2.47 -1.06 21.65
C ASP A 78 -1.38 -1.33 20.62
N LEU A 79 -1.15 -0.36 19.72
CA LEU A 79 -0.11 -0.44 18.68
C LEU A 79 1.32 -0.36 19.24
N ARG A 80 1.49 -0.10 20.54
CA ARG A 80 2.77 -0.24 21.25
C ARG A 80 3.09 -1.68 21.61
N ASP A 81 2.11 -2.59 21.60
CA ASP A 81 2.33 -4.02 21.77
C ASP A 81 2.75 -4.64 20.42
N PRO A 82 3.98 -5.20 20.31
CA PRO A 82 4.46 -5.77 19.05
C PRO A 82 3.61 -6.92 18.51
N GLY A 83 2.98 -7.70 19.39
CA GLY A 83 2.13 -8.82 19.02
C GLY A 83 0.81 -8.35 18.43
N GLN A 84 0.18 -7.35 19.05
CA GLN A 84 -1.05 -6.74 18.54
C GLN A 84 -0.81 -6.00 17.23
N LEU A 85 0.28 -5.21 17.14
CA LEU A 85 0.68 -4.55 15.89
C LEU A 85 0.91 -5.56 14.76
N ALA A 86 1.64 -6.65 15.04
CA ALA A 86 1.90 -7.70 14.07
C ALA A 86 0.62 -8.40 13.62
N PHE A 87 -0.33 -8.64 14.53
CA PHE A 87 -1.62 -9.23 14.19
C PHE A 87 -2.46 -8.30 13.32
N LEU A 88 -2.68 -7.06 13.75
CA LEU A 88 -3.49 -6.08 13.04
C LEU A 88 -2.96 -5.83 11.63
N LEU A 89 -1.68 -5.44 11.50
CA LEU A 89 -1.09 -5.18 10.18
C LEU A 89 -0.87 -6.46 9.38
N GLY A 90 -0.61 -7.60 10.05
CA GLY A 90 -0.45 -8.90 9.42
C GLY A 90 -1.73 -9.40 8.74
N THR A 91 -2.91 -9.11 9.30
CA THR A 91 -4.18 -9.41 8.62
C THR A 91 -4.34 -8.56 7.36
N ILE A 92 -3.93 -7.29 7.38
CA ILE A 92 -3.97 -6.40 6.21
C ILE A 92 -3.01 -6.90 5.11
N CYS A 93 -1.85 -7.47 5.46
CA CYS A 93 -0.94 -8.09 4.50
C CYS A 93 -1.61 -9.15 3.61
N LEU A 94 -2.70 -9.80 4.07
CA LEU A 94 -3.46 -10.78 3.29
C LEU A 94 -4.17 -10.18 2.07
N LEU A 95 -4.31 -8.85 1.99
CA LEU A 95 -4.78 -8.16 0.79
C LEU A 95 -3.89 -8.46 -0.43
N TRP A 96 -2.57 -8.67 -0.23
CA TRP A 96 -1.65 -8.95 -1.32
C TRP A 96 -1.97 -10.28 -2.04
N PRO A 97 -1.94 -11.45 -1.35
CA PRO A 97 -2.30 -12.71 -2.00
C PRO A 97 -3.75 -12.69 -2.48
N ALA A 98 -4.68 -12.09 -1.74
CA ALA A 98 -6.09 -11.98 -2.16
C ALA A 98 -6.25 -11.21 -3.48
N ALA A 99 -5.60 -10.05 -3.64
CA ALA A 99 -5.63 -9.28 -4.88
C ALA A 99 -4.96 -10.02 -6.04
N ALA A 100 -3.79 -10.64 -5.80
CA ALA A 100 -3.05 -11.38 -6.80
C ALA A 100 -3.84 -12.58 -7.33
N LEU A 101 -4.43 -13.38 -6.43
CA LEU A 101 -5.26 -14.53 -6.77
C LEU A 101 -6.60 -14.10 -7.37
N GLY A 102 -7.22 -13.04 -6.87
CA GLY A 102 -8.44 -12.46 -7.45
C GLY A 102 -8.24 -12.06 -8.92
N VAL A 103 -7.13 -11.41 -9.24
CA VAL A 103 -6.74 -11.10 -10.63
C VAL A 103 -6.47 -12.35 -11.45
N ARG A 104 -5.84 -13.36 -10.86
CA ARG A 104 -5.50 -14.60 -11.56
C ARG A 104 -6.75 -15.42 -11.90
N TRP A 105 -7.65 -15.59 -10.95
CA TRP A 105 -8.82 -16.47 -11.05
C TRP A 105 -10.05 -15.73 -11.61
N GLY A 106 -10.42 -14.59 -11.02
CA GLY A 106 -11.57 -13.79 -11.49
C GLY A 106 -11.24 -12.96 -12.74
N GLY A 107 -10.08 -12.32 -12.75
CA GLY A 107 -9.63 -11.47 -13.87
C GLY A 107 -9.06 -12.23 -15.06
N ARG A 108 -8.68 -13.50 -14.86
CA ARG A 108 -8.05 -14.39 -15.86
C ARG A 108 -6.82 -13.76 -16.54
N ARG A 109 -6.03 -13.00 -15.78
CA ARG A 109 -4.80 -12.36 -16.26
C ARG A 109 -3.64 -12.57 -15.29
N PRO A 110 -2.38 -12.38 -15.71
CA PRO A 110 -1.24 -12.53 -14.81
C PRO A 110 -1.31 -11.52 -13.65
N ALA A 111 -1.02 -11.97 -12.43
CA ALA A 111 -0.97 -11.11 -11.25
C ALA A 111 0.04 -9.96 -11.41
N GLY A 112 1.10 -10.18 -12.19
CA GLY A 112 2.09 -9.18 -12.58
C GLY A 112 1.50 -7.88 -13.15
N THR A 113 0.30 -7.93 -13.73
CA THR A 113 -0.41 -6.76 -14.25
C THR A 113 -0.83 -5.76 -13.18
N LEU A 114 -0.87 -6.18 -11.90
CA LEU A 114 -1.09 -5.29 -10.76
C LEU A 114 0.16 -4.45 -10.43
N LEU A 115 1.35 -4.89 -10.83
CA LEU A 115 2.61 -4.32 -10.34
C LEU A 115 3.05 -3.13 -11.19
N SER A 116 3.00 -3.29 -12.52
CA SER A 116 3.36 -2.26 -13.48
C SER A 116 2.85 -2.62 -14.88
N THR A 117 2.96 -1.69 -15.83
CA THR A 117 2.72 -1.96 -17.26
C THR A 117 3.68 -3.01 -17.83
N ALA A 118 4.85 -3.23 -17.20
CA ALA A 118 5.82 -4.24 -17.56
C ALA A 118 5.51 -5.64 -16.96
N GLY A 119 4.42 -5.77 -16.20
CA GLY A 119 3.97 -7.03 -15.60
C GLY A 119 4.84 -7.53 -14.43
N ARG A 120 5.69 -6.68 -13.86
CA ARG A 120 6.65 -7.02 -12.79
C ARG A 120 7.07 -5.80 -11.98
N LEU A 121 7.61 -6.00 -10.79
CA LEU A 121 8.27 -4.93 -10.04
C LEU A 121 9.60 -4.57 -10.72
N ARG A 122 9.79 -3.27 -10.95
CA ARG A 122 11.03 -2.72 -11.49
C ARG A 122 11.97 -2.40 -10.32
N TRP A 123 12.52 -3.44 -9.69
CA TRP A 123 13.37 -3.36 -8.49
C TRP A 123 14.47 -2.30 -8.55
N ARG A 124 15.08 -2.12 -9.73
CA ARG A 124 16.13 -1.11 -9.97
C ARG A 124 15.66 0.33 -9.72
N LEU A 125 14.36 0.58 -9.69
CA LEU A 125 13.76 1.88 -9.47
C LEU A 125 13.51 2.19 -8.00
N PHE A 126 13.62 1.25 -7.07
CA PHE A 126 13.33 1.47 -5.64
C PHE A 126 14.34 2.36 -4.89
N PRO A 127 15.66 2.27 -5.12
CA PRO A 127 16.63 2.99 -4.27
C PRO A 127 16.47 4.52 -4.29
N LYS A 128 16.25 5.11 -5.47
CA LYS A 128 16.16 6.58 -5.62
C LYS A 128 14.90 7.17 -4.94
N PRO A 129 13.68 6.65 -5.19
CA PRO A 129 12.49 7.10 -4.48
C PRO A 129 12.57 6.80 -2.99
N LEU A 130 13.21 5.69 -2.58
CA LEU A 130 13.35 5.37 -1.16
C LEU A 130 14.21 6.43 -0.45
N ALA A 131 15.37 6.76 -1.02
CA ALA A 131 16.23 7.82 -0.50
C ALA A 131 15.51 9.18 -0.47
N LEU A 132 14.76 9.51 -1.53
CA LEU A 132 13.99 10.76 -1.56
C LEU A 132 12.90 10.80 -0.49
N ALA A 133 12.07 9.74 -0.40
CA ALA A 133 11.00 9.66 0.59
C ALA A 133 11.56 9.76 2.01
N ALA A 134 12.61 8.98 2.31
CA ALA A 134 13.25 8.99 3.62
C ALA A 134 13.83 10.38 3.96
N ALA A 135 14.53 11.01 3.02
CA ALA A 135 15.09 12.34 3.23
C ALA A 135 14.00 13.39 3.47
N LEU A 136 12.94 13.40 2.66
CA LEU A 136 11.83 14.33 2.82
C LEU A 136 11.09 14.10 4.14
N PHE A 137 10.81 12.84 4.50
CA PHE A 137 10.16 12.48 5.76
C PHE A 137 10.98 12.94 6.97
N LEU A 138 12.30 12.69 6.96
CA LEU A 138 13.19 13.12 8.04
C LEU A 138 13.23 14.65 8.16
N VAL A 139 13.31 15.37 7.03
CA VAL A 139 13.33 16.84 7.03
C VAL A 139 12.02 17.41 7.54
N THR A 140 10.87 16.95 7.03
CA THR A 140 9.57 17.47 7.47
C THR A 140 9.28 17.12 8.92
N SER A 141 9.66 15.92 9.37
CA SER A 141 9.54 15.52 10.78
C SER A 141 10.44 16.32 11.70
N ALA A 142 11.71 16.54 11.33
CA ALA A 142 12.64 17.35 12.12
C ALA A 142 12.17 18.81 12.22
N VAL A 143 11.73 19.42 11.12
CA VAL A 143 11.18 20.78 11.13
C VAL A 143 9.92 20.85 12.00
N SER A 144 9.04 19.86 11.90
CA SER A 144 7.82 19.75 12.70
C SER A 144 8.14 19.75 14.21
N LEU A 145 9.13 18.94 14.63
CA LEU A 145 9.54 18.83 16.03
C LEU A 145 10.23 20.08 16.60
N LEU A 146 10.83 20.93 15.76
CA LEU A 146 11.53 22.15 16.19
C LEU A 146 10.61 23.36 16.37
N LEU A 147 9.34 23.26 15.96
CA LEU A 147 8.40 24.38 16.01
C LEU A 147 7.66 24.45 17.36
N PRO A 148 7.64 25.62 18.04
CA PRO A 148 6.95 25.78 19.31
C PRO A 148 5.46 25.46 19.21
N GLY A 149 4.95 24.64 20.13
CA GLY A 149 3.53 24.24 20.17
C GLY A 149 3.15 23.20 19.11
N ASN A 150 4.12 22.65 18.37
CA ASN A 150 3.89 21.56 17.45
C ASN A 150 4.33 20.24 18.10
N GLU A 151 3.43 19.28 18.04
CA GLU A 151 3.52 18.02 18.75
C GLU A 151 4.16 16.90 17.89
N GLY A 152 4.84 17.27 16.80
CA GLY A 152 5.36 16.34 15.81
C GLY A 152 4.27 15.85 14.83
N PRO A 153 4.61 14.93 13.90
CA PRO A 153 3.70 14.50 12.83
C PRO A 153 2.42 13.79 13.31
N THR A 154 2.36 13.36 14.56
CA THR A 154 1.37 12.40 15.09
C THR A 154 0.79 12.78 16.45
N GLY A 155 0.84 14.06 16.86
CA GLY A 155 0.12 14.52 18.05
C GLY A 155 0.76 14.19 19.41
N GLY A 156 2.08 14.38 19.53
CA GLY A 156 2.72 14.67 20.81
C GLY A 156 3.68 13.57 21.22
N ALA A 157 4.70 13.94 21.99
CA ALA A 157 5.47 12.96 22.71
C ALA A 157 4.56 12.33 23.78
N SER A 158 4.33 11.02 23.69
CA SER A 158 3.55 10.32 24.71
C SER A 158 4.27 10.36 26.06
N ALA A 159 3.62 10.88 27.10
CA ALA A 159 4.13 10.88 28.48
C ALA A 159 4.11 9.48 29.14
N GLY A 160 3.90 8.41 28.38
CA GLY A 160 3.94 7.03 28.85
C GLY A 160 5.33 6.47 28.66
N ASN A 161 6.03 6.15 29.77
CA ASN A 161 7.21 5.30 29.76
C ASN A 161 6.95 4.13 28.82
N GLY A 162 7.67 4.06 27.69
CA GLY A 162 7.70 2.88 26.86
C GLY A 162 7.97 1.70 27.78
N GLY A 163 6.95 0.86 27.98
CA GLY A 163 7.06 -0.31 28.85
C GLY A 163 8.33 -1.02 28.43
N GLY A 164 9.31 -1.08 29.34
CA GLY A 164 10.72 -1.39 29.06
C GLY A 164 11.01 -2.81 28.58
N GLY A 165 10.06 -3.43 27.89
CA GLY A 165 10.11 -4.77 27.38
C GLY A 165 10.81 -4.90 26.04
N ASP A 166 10.50 -4.10 25.00
CA ASP A 166 11.12 -4.38 23.69
C ASP A 166 10.92 -3.33 22.56
N VAL A 167 11.47 -2.11 22.71
CA VAL A 167 11.54 -1.13 21.59
C VAL A 167 12.15 -1.76 20.33
N TRP A 168 13.13 -2.66 20.52
CA TRP A 168 13.79 -3.36 19.42
C TRP A 168 12.88 -4.38 18.72
N LEU A 169 12.08 -5.16 19.45
CA LEU A 169 11.07 -6.03 18.85
C LEU A 169 9.95 -5.24 18.18
N LEU A 170 9.51 -4.12 18.76
CA LEU A 170 8.52 -3.27 18.11
C LEU A 170 9.06 -2.71 16.80
N LEU A 171 10.29 -2.19 16.80
CA LEU A 171 10.98 -1.76 15.57
C LEU A 171 11.18 -2.91 14.58
N LEU A 172 11.49 -4.12 15.06
CA LEU A 172 11.61 -5.31 14.21
C LEU A 172 10.27 -5.63 13.54
N VAL A 173 9.16 -5.61 14.29
CA VAL A 173 7.81 -5.81 13.76
C VAL A 173 7.46 -4.72 12.76
N VAL A 174 7.73 -3.46 13.07
CA VAL A 174 7.52 -2.32 12.15
C VAL A 174 8.29 -2.56 10.84
N LEU A 175 9.59 -2.85 10.91
CA LEU A 175 10.43 -3.05 9.72
C LEU A 175 10.08 -4.32 8.94
N ALA A 176 9.54 -5.35 9.59
CA ALA A 176 9.19 -6.62 8.95
C ALA A 176 7.78 -6.60 8.32
N VAL A 177 6.80 -6.05 9.03
CA VAL A 177 5.37 -6.17 8.67
C VAL A 177 4.90 -4.96 7.87
N VAL A 178 5.26 -3.74 8.27
CA VAL A 178 4.74 -2.51 7.66
C VAL A 178 5.07 -2.41 6.16
N PRO A 179 6.27 -2.79 5.68
CA PRO A 179 6.52 -2.74 4.24
C PRO A 179 5.64 -3.69 3.43
N ILE A 180 5.28 -4.83 4.01
CA ILE A 180 4.39 -5.82 3.39
C ILE A 180 2.95 -5.31 3.42
N GLN A 181 2.51 -4.75 4.56
CA GLN A 181 1.18 -4.17 4.72
C GLN A 181 0.96 -3.01 3.74
N ALA A 182 1.88 -2.05 3.70
CA ALA A 182 1.85 -0.92 2.78
C ALA A 182 1.79 -1.40 1.31
N ALA A 183 2.61 -2.39 0.95
CA ALA A 183 2.54 -2.98 -0.39
C ALA A 183 1.18 -3.66 -0.65
N ALA A 184 0.63 -4.40 0.31
CA ALA A 184 -0.64 -5.10 0.16
C ALA A 184 -1.81 -4.14 -0.10
N GLU A 185 -1.84 -2.99 0.58
CA GLU A 185 -2.81 -1.94 0.32
C GLU A 185 -2.62 -1.31 -1.06
N GLU A 186 -1.38 -1.03 -1.47
CA GLU A 186 -1.12 -0.53 -2.83
C GLU A 186 -1.55 -1.52 -3.91
N TYR A 187 -1.39 -2.83 -3.68
CA TYR A 187 -1.94 -3.86 -4.56
C TYR A 187 -3.47 -3.83 -4.64
N ALA A 188 -4.15 -3.66 -3.51
CA ALA A 188 -5.61 -3.63 -3.45
C ALA A 188 -6.18 -2.36 -4.09
N PHE A 189 -5.69 -1.19 -3.69
CA PHE A 189 -6.28 0.10 -4.09
C PHE A 189 -5.72 0.59 -5.43
N ARG A 190 -4.39 0.61 -5.59
CA ARG A 190 -3.74 1.20 -6.78
C ARG A 190 -3.54 0.16 -7.86
N GLY A 191 -3.34 -1.10 -7.49
CA GLY A 191 -3.28 -2.22 -8.43
C GLY A 191 -4.67 -2.65 -8.90
N LEU A 192 -5.51 -3.13 -7.97
CA LEU A 192 -6.77 -3.81 -8.31
C LEU A 192 -7.92 -2.82 -8.54
N LEU A 193 -8.31 -2.03 -7.54
CA LEU A 193 -9.48 -1.15 -7.64
C LEU A 193 -9.31 -0.08 -8.73
N MET A 194 -8.16 0.57 -8.81
CA MET A 194 -7.83 1.50 -9.90
C MET A 194 -8.05 0.86 -11.27
N GLN A 195 -7.58 -0.37 -11.47
CA GLN A 195 -7.68 -1.06 -12.76
C GLN A 195 -9.09 -1.54 -13.07
N VAL A 196 -9.86 -1.92 -12.04
CA VAL A 196 -11.28 -2.26 -12.16
C VAL A 196 -12.07 -1.04 -12.62
N ILE A 197 -11.93 0.09 -11.93
CA ILE A 197 -12.61 1.33 -12.30
C ILE A 197 -12.15 1.83 -13.66
N GLY A 198 -10.84 1.83 -13.92
CA GLY A 198 -10.28 2.26 -15.21
C GLY A 198 -10.62 1.34 -16.40
N SER A 199 -11.10 0.13 -16.13
CA SER A 199 -11.65 -0.76 -17.17
C SER A 199 -13.05 -0.34 -17.61
N TRP A 200 -13.85 0.22 -16.70
CA TRP A 200 -15.18 0.75 -16.98
C TRP A 200 -15.12 2.20 -17.46
N LEU A 201 -14.33 3.04 -16.81
CA LEU A 201 -14.24 4.47 -17.03
C LEU A 201 -12.87 4.84 -17.60
N ARG A 202 -12.85 5.45 -18.80
CA ARG A 202 -11.60 5.71 -19.54
C ARG A 202 -10.70 6.77 -18.89
N HIS A 203 -11.29 7.80 -18.27
CA HIS A 203 -10.55 8.94 -17.74
C HIS A 203 -9.83 8.56 -16.44
N PRO A 204 -8.52 8.86 -16.30
CA PRO A 204 -7.72 8.43 -15.15
C PRO A 204 -8.21 8.99 -13.81
N ALA A 205 -8.83 10.18 -13.80
CA ALA A 205 -9.36 10.76 -12.57
C ALA A 205 -10.38 9.85 -11.86
N PHE A 206 -11.20 9.10 -12.60
CA PHE A 206 -12.13 8.14 -11.97
C PHE A 206 -11.38 7.01 -11.28
N ALA A 207 -10.36 6.46 -11.94
CA ALA A 207 -9.55 5.39 -11.40
C ALA A 207 -8.71 5.82 -10.19
N ILE A 208 -8.40 7.11 -10.07
CA ILE A 208 -7.67 7.70 -8.93
C ILE A 208 -8.61 8.08 -7.79
N LEU A 209 -9.73 8.75 -8.08
CA LEU A 209 -10.57 9.38 -7.05
C LEU A 209 -11.63 8.44 -6.47
N MET A 210 -12.20 7.51 -7.25
CA MET A 210 -13.26 6.62 -6.76
C MET A 210 -12.81 5.61 -5.69
N PRO A 211 -11.55 5.11 -5.67
CA PRO A 211 -11.07 4.29 -4.56
C PRO A 211 -10.85 5.07 -3.26
N VAL A 212 -10.72 6.41 -3.31
CA VAL A 212 -10.33 7.22 -2.13
C VAL A 212 -11.33 7.08 -0.98
N PRO A 213 -12.66 7.18 -1.17
CA PRO A 213 -13.60 6.98 -0.05
C PRO A 213 -13.47 5.61 0.61
N LEU A 214 -13.22 4.54 -0.16
CA LEU A 214 -13.04 3.20 0.40
C LEU A 214 -11.74 3.09 1.22
N PHE A 215 -10.68 3.79 0.80
CA PHE A 215 -9.42 3.86 1.53
C PHE A 215 -9.59 4.62 2.84
N VAL A 216 -10.19 5.82 2.77
CA VAL A 216 -10.48 6.70 3.91
C VAL A 216 -11.36 5.99 4.95
N LEU A 217 -12.44 5.31 4.53
CA LEU A 217 -13.31 4.54 5.43
C LEU A 217 -12.60 3.37 6.13
N GLY A 218 -11.48 2.89 5.59
CA GLY A 218 -10.66 1.87 6.22
C GLY A 218 -9.72 2.39 7.30
N HIS A 219 -9.66 3.70 7.53
CA HIS A 219 -8.79 4.33 8.52
C HIS A 219 -9.63 5.00 9.60
N ASP A 220 -9.28 4.77 10.86
CA ASP A 220 -9.99 5.32 12.01
C ASP A 220 -9.29 6.56 12.57
N TYR A 221 -9.44 7.68 11.87
CA TYR A 221 -8.92 8.99 12.29
C TYR A 221 -10.05 10.03 12.40
N GLY A 222 -9.80 11.06 13.20
CA GLY A 222 -10.55 12.30 13.19
C GLY A 222 -10.40 13.07 11.86
N ILE A 223 -11.16 14.16 11.70
CA ILE A 223 -11.29 14.85 10.41
C ILE A 223 -9.96 15.30 9.79
N VAL A 224 -9.00 15.73 10.60
CA VAL A 224 -7.66 16.16 10.12
C VAL A 224 -6.90 14.97 9.54
N GLY A 225 -6.90 13.84 10.23
CA GLY A 225 -6.28 12.62 9.74
C GLY A 225 -6.98 12.04 8.52
N GLN A 226 -8.31 12.12 8.44
CA GLN A 226 -9.05 11.71 7.24
C GLN A 226 -8.69 12.54 6.00
N ILE A 227 -8.47 13.86 6.17
CA ILE A 227 -7.98 14.72 5.08
C ILE A 227 -6.58 14.29 4.65
N ASP A 228 -5.71 13.99 5.60
CA ASP A 228 -4.35 13.54 5.32
C ASP A 228 -4.32 12.18 4.59
N VAL A 229 -5.09 11.20 5.07
CA VAL A 229 -5.30 9.89 4.44
C VAL A 229 -5.88 10.05 3.03
N ALA A 230 -6.84 10.95 2.83
CA ALA A 230 -7.39 11.23 1.50
C ALA A 230 -6.35 11.86 0.57
N ALA A 231 -5.54 12.81 1.07
CA ALA A 231 -4.47 13.44 0.29
C ALA A 231 -3.39 12.43 -0.11
N PHE A 232 -2.96 11.58 0.83
CA PHE A 232 -2.08 10.45 0.56
C PHE A 232 -2.68 9.55 -0.52
N ALA A 233 -3.97 9.23 -0.40
CA ALA A 233 -4.62 8.31 -1.30
C ALA A 233 -4.66 8.81 -2.75
N VAL A 234 -4.91 10.11 -2.93
CA VAL A 234 -4.86 10.80 -4.21
C VAL A 234 -3.44 10.86 -4.75
N ALA A 235 -2.46 11.21 -3.92
CA ALA A 235 -1.04 11.29 -4.29
C ALA A 235 -0.52 9.94 -4.79
N ALA A 236 -0.73 8.86 -4.03
CA ALA A 236 -0.36 7.50 -4.40
C ALA A 236 -1.03 7.07 -5.71
N GLY A 237 -2.33 7.32 -5.86
CA GLY A 237 -3.06 7.03 -7.10
C GLY A 237 -2.51 7.79 -8.32
N TRP A 238 -2.20 9.08 -8.15
CA TRP A 238 -1.62 9.90 -9.20
C TRP A 238 -0.21 9.43 -9.58
N ILE A 239 0.67 9.19 -8.60
CA ILE A 239 2.02 8.67 -8.81
C ILE A 239 1.96 7.34 -9.57
N THR A 240 1.12 6.40 -9.14
CA THR A 240 0.98 5.10 -9.80
C THR A 240 0.55 5.25 -11.26
N TRP A 241 -0.47 6.08 -11.51
CA TRP A 241 -0.94 6.32 -12.88
C TRP A 241 0.16 6.95 -13.76
N ARG A 242 0.91 7.93 -13.23
CA ARG A 242 1.98 8.63 -13.97
C ARG A 242 3.21 7.74 -14.23
N THR A 243 3.62 6.94 -13.25
CA THR A 243 4.83 6.10 -13.31
C THR A 243 4.58 4.73 -13.94
N GLY A 244 3.32 4.37 -14.16
CA GLY A 244 2.91 3.12 -14.78
C GLY A 244 3.15 1.88 -13.90
N GLY A 245 3.20 2.06 -12.57
CA GLY A 245 3.38 0.96 -11.63
C GLY A 245 3.32 1.39 -10.17
N LEU A 246 3.34 0.41 -9.28
CA LEU A 246 3.19 0.61 -7.85
C LEU A 246 4.46 1.06 -7.14
N GLU A 247 5.63 0.98 -7.77
CA GLU A 247 6.92 1.06 -7.07
C GLU A 247 7.10 2.34 -6.25
N ALA A 248 6.82 3.52 -6.84
CA ALA A 248 6.95 4.79 -6.13
C ALA A 248 5.85 4.99 -5.07
N ALA A 249 4.63 4.51 -5.32
CA ALA A 249 3.55 4.60 -4.34
C ALA A 249 3.81 3.67 -3.12
N ILE A 250 4.30 2.45 -3.36
CA ILE A 250 4.74 1.52 -2.31
C ILE A 250 5.83 2.18 -1.47
N VAL A 251 6.85 2.77 -2.11
CA VAL A 251 7.92 3.45 -1.36
C VAL A 251 7.39 4.59 -0.50
N LEU A 252 6.53 5.45 -1.06
CA LEU A 252 5.91 6.54 -0.30
C LEU A 252 5.16 6.01 0.93
N HIS A 253 4.33 4.98 0.72
CA HIS A 253 3.54 4.33 1.75
C HIS A 253 4.42 3.72 2.84
N VAL A 254 5.42 2.92 2.44
CA VAL A 254 6.36 2.26 3.35
C VAL A 254 7.07 3.28 4.21
N VAL A 255 7.64 4.34 3.62
CA VAL A 255 8.37 5.35 4.39
C VAL A 255 7.44 6.11 5.33
N ASN A 256 6.24 6.46 4.90
CA ASN A 256 5.28 7.14 5.75
C ASN A 256 4.94 6.30 6.99
N ASN A 257 4.52 5.05 6.80
CA ASN A 257 4.06 4.22 7.92
C ASN A 257 5.21 3.71 8.79
N VAL A 258 6.35 3.33 8.20
CA VAL A 258 7.55 2.95 8.98
C VAL A 258 8.06 4.16 9.76
N GLY A 259 8.02 5.36 9.17
CA GLY A 259 8.43 6.59 9.83
C GLY A 259 7.54 6.91 11.02
N VAL A 260 6.21 6.93 10.83
CA VAL A 260 5.22 7.20 11.88
C VAL A 260 5.30 6.17 13.02
N LEU A 261 5.21 4.87 12.71
CA LEU A 261 5.26 3.81 13.72
C LEU A 261 6.66 3.67 14.36
N GLY A 262 7.72 3.96 13.61
CA GLY A 262 9.09 3.98 14.11
C GLY A 262 9.34 5.10 15.11
N LEU A 263 8.81 6.31 14.85
CA LEU A 263 8.79 7.40 15.83
C LEU A 263 7.98 7.01 17.07
N GLY A 264 6.86 6.29 16.88
CA GLY A 264 6.04 5.77 17.97
C GLY A 264 6.80 4.78 18.85
N ALA A 265 7.55 3.87 18.22
CA ALA A 265 8.36 2.87 18.92
C ALA A 265 9.45 3.49 19.81
N VAL A 266 10.01 4.65 19.43
CA VAL A 266 11.02 5.36 20.22
C VAL A 266 10.44 6.45 21.14
N GLY A 267 9.11 6.54 21.25
CA GLY A 267 8.42 7.47 22.15
C GLY A 267 8.39 8.92 21.67
N LEU A 268 8.70 9.18 20.40
CA LEU A 268 8.62 10.52 19.79
C LEU A 268 7.24 10.84 19.20
N ALA A 269 6.33 9.87 19.26
CA ALA A 269 4.99 9.90 18.69
C ALA A 269 4.06 8.97 19.48
N ASP A 270 2.76 9.24 19.45
CA ASP A 270 1.74 8.26 19.87
C ASP A 270 1.28 7.44 18.66
N PRO A 271 1.56 6.12 18.58
CA PRO A 271 1.08 5.30 17.48
C PRO A 271 -0.45 5.06 17.53
N ASN A 272 -1.10 5.27 18.68
CA ASN A 272 -2.56 5.12 18.86
C ASN A 272 -3.33 6.44 18.70
N ALA A 273 -2.66 7.56 18.40
CA ALA A 273 -3.36 8.84 18.23
C ALA A 273 -4.24 8.81 16.98
N THR A 274 -5.55 8.95 17.19
CA THR A 274 -6.56 9.05 16.12
C THR A 274 -6.91 10.50 15.78
N ASP A 275 -6.65 11.43 16.70
CA ASP A 275 -6.82 12.87 16.48
C ASP A 275 -5.46 13.54 16.23
N LEU A 276 -5.29 14.05 15.02
CA LEU A 276 -4.08 14.76 14.62
C LEU A 276 -4.24 16.27 14.78
N PRO A 277 -3.21 16.98 15.29
CA PRO A 277 -3.25 18.43 15.37
C PRO A 277 -3.28 19.04 13.97
N LEU A 278 -4.10 20.08 13.77
CA LEU A 278 -4.19 20.78 12.48
C LEU A 278 -2.83 21.32 12.01
N ALA A 279 -1.93 21.64 12.95
CA ALA A 279 -0.57 22.08 12.67
C ALA A 279 0.31 21.01 11.99
N ALA A 280 0.02 19.72 12.14
CA ALA A 280 0.76 18.64 11.48
C ALA A 280 0.42 18.53 9.98
N LEU A 281 -0.80 18.90 9.59
CA LEU A 281 -1.31 18.72 8.23
C LEU A 281 -0.45 19.41 7.15
N PRO A 282 -0.04 20.69 7.29
CA PRO A 282 0.84 21.32 6.30
C PRO A 282 2.16 20.58 6.06
N PHE A 283 2.75 19.95 7.09
CA PHE A 283 4.00 19.21 6.95
C PHE A 283 3.81 17.90 6.19
N SER A 284 2.74 17.17 6.49
CA SER A 284 2.38 15.95 5.75
C SER A 284 2.04 16.28 4.29
N LEU A 285 1.19 17.29 4.04
CA LEU A 285 0.85 17.72 2.69
C LEU A 285 2.07 18.22 1.90
N ALA A 286 3.00 18.93 2.55
CA ALA A 286 4.25 19.35 1.93
C ALA A 286 5.14 18.14 1.58
N PHE A 287 5.26 17.16 2.47
CA PHE A 287 5.95 15.89 2.20
C PHE A 287 5.34 15.17 0.99
N LEU A 288 4.03 14.97 0.98
CA LEU A 288 3.31 14.30 -0.11
C LEU A 288 3.48 15.05 -1.43
N LEU A 289 3.29 16.38 -1.43
CA LEU A 289 3.41 17.20 -2.63
C LEU A 289 4.84 17.19 -3.17
N ALA A 290 5.83 17.42 -2.32
CA ALA A 290 7.24 17.43 -2.71
C ALA A 290 7.67 16.07 -3.29
N TYR A 291 7.34 14.97 -2.60
CA TYR A 291 7.63 13.63 -3.10
C TYR A 291 6.97 13.38 -4.45
N SER A 292 5.68 13.67 -4.56
CA SER A 292 4.89 13.45 -5.77
C SER A 292 5.45 14.21 -6.98
N LEU A 293 5.72 15.51 -6.82
CA LEU A 293 6.23 16.35 -7.91
C LEU A 293 7.63 15.94 -8.33
N LEU A 294 8.51 15.64 -7.36
CA LEU A 294 9.87 15.24 -7.65
C LEU A 294 9.87 13.86 -8.33
N VAL A 295 9.25 12.85 -7.73
CA VAL A 295 9.28 11.48 -8.27
C VAL A 295 8.74 11.45 -9.70
N VAL A 296 7.61 12.10 -9.99
CA VAL A 296 7.03 12.11 -11.34
C VAL A 296 7.93 12.78 -12.39
N ARG A 297 8.83 13.69 -11.99
CA ARG A 297 9.75 14.38 -12.91
C ARG A 297 10.86 13.50 -13.47
N TRP A 298 11.37 12.55 -12.67
CA TRP A 298 12.56 11.75 -13.03
C TRP A 298 12.31 10.24 -13.02
N PHE A 299 11.18 9.78 -12.50
CA PHE A 299 10.81 8.38 -12.59
C PHE A 299 10.57 8.02 -14.07
N PRO A 300 11.17 6.94 -14.59
CA PRO A 300 11.00 6.56 -15.98
C PRO A 300 9.51 6.40 -16.29
N ALA A 301 9.02 7.13 -17.31
CA ALA A 301 7.68 6.94 -17.81
C ALA A 301 7.49 5.46 -18.20
N ALA A 302 6.24 4.98 -18.16
CA ALA A 302 5.92 3.62 -18.59
C ALA A 302 6.56 3.35 -19.96
N GLU A 303 7.36 2.28 -20.07
CA GLU A 303 7.73 1.72 -21.36
C GLU A 303 6.41 1.34 -22.04
N LEU A 304 5.93 2.16 -22.96
CA LEU A 304 4.93 1.76 -23.95
C LEU A 304 5.73 1.12 -25.09
N PRO A 305 5.27 -0.01 -25.67
CA PRO A 305 5.92 -0.50 -26.86
C PRO A 305 5.85 0.60 -27.93
N PRO A 306 6.88 0.77 -28.78
CA PRO A 306 6.78 1.69 -29.91
C PRO A 306 5.50 1.35 -30.68
N SER A 307 4.74 2.37 -31.07
CA SER A 307 3.52 2.21 -31.83
C SER A 307 3.82 1.49 -33.14
N GLY A 308 3.81 0.17 -33.10
CA GLY A 308 3.88 -0.69 -34.26
C GLY A 308 2.68 -0.35 -35.11
N THR A 309 2.97 0.11 -36.32
CA THR A 309 2.01 0.31 -37.40
C THR A 309 0.98 -0.82 -37.36
N ALA A 310 -0.26 -0.46 -37.03
CA ALA A 310 -1.40 -1.35 -37.21
C ALA A 310 -1.46 -1.67 -38.70
N GLY A 311 -0.85 -2.79 -39.07
CA GLY A 311 -0.97 -3.36 -40.39
C GLY A 311 -2.44 -3.64 -40.61
N ARG A 312 -3.03 -2.90 -41.57
CA ARG A 312 -4.27 -3.27 -42.22
C ARG A 312 -4.18 -4.75 -42.61
N ARG A 313 -4.98 -5.61 -41.99
CA ARG A 313 -5.57 -6.82 -42.57
C ARG A 313 -6.91 -7.07 -41.89
#